data_AF-A0A3N5MI86-F1
#
_entry.id   AF-A0A3N5MI86-F1
#
_cell.length_a   1.000
_cell.length_b   1.000
_cell.length_c   1.000
_cell.angle_alpha   90.00
_cell.angle_beta   90.00
_cell.angle_gamma   90.00
#
_symmetry.space_group_name_H-M   'P 1'
#
loop_
_entity.id
_entity.type
_entity.pdbx_description
1 polymer ?
#
loop_
_entity_poly.entity_id
_entity_poly.type
_entity_poly.pdbx_seq_one_letter_code
_entity_poly.pdbx_strand_id
1 'polypeptide(L)'
;MKKKAADQDRVINIGDISSISGGTINISGGDIQQDSRTIHTEGGSYIEGNVNTGGGDFVGRDKISFDTEMNGIFTLSILIQRLIAARQSISPEEKDDLMVLAKDLEYEVGLGEMADEGNLARRLRFLGKLDPEILLAVLQKLVDPAAGFSSVVRRVAEKMSAAYDGTRV
;
A
#
# COMPACT_ATOMS: atom_id res chain seq x y z
N MET A 1 64.12 7.82 -49.30
CA MET A 1 62.72 7.45 -48.98
C MET A 1 62.67 6.96 -47.54
N LYS A 2 61.96 7.64 -46.63
CA LYS A 2 61.77 7.18 -45.24
C LYS A 2 60.39 6.53 -45.12
N LYS A 3 60.34 5.25 -44.78
CA LYS A 3 59.10 4.49 -44.49
C LYS A 3 58.50 5.04 -43.21
N LYS A 4 57.25 5.52 -43.26
CA LYS A 4 56.44 5.84 -42.07
C LYS A 4 56.01 4.52 -41.43
N ALA A 5 56.29 4.34 -40.14
CA ALA A 5 55.79 3.18 -39.40
C ALA A 5 54.27 3.31 -39.24
N ALA A 6 53.55 2.20 -39.47
CA ALA A 6 52.12 2.13 -39.22
C ALA A 6 51.87 2.12 -37.72
N ASP A 7 50.98 3.00 -37.27
CA ASP A 7 50.48 3.01 -35.90
C ASP A 7 49.60 1.76 -35.73
N GLN A 8 49.93 0.92 -34.75
CA GLN A 8 49.16 -0.29 -34.48
C GLN A 8 48.28 -0.03 -33.26
N ASP A 9 46.96 -0.10 -33.47
CA ASP A 9 46.00 -0.13 -32.38
C ASP A 9 46.32 -1.30 -31.46
N ARG A 10 46.79 -0.99 -30.25
CA ARG A 10 47.10 -1.99 -29.23
C ARG A 10 45.86 -2.25 -28.40
N VAL A 11 45.14 -3.32 -28.72
CA VAL A 11 44.07 -3.83 -27.87
C VAL A 11 44.70 -4.55 -26.67
N ILE A 12 44.39 -4.10 -25.46
CA ILE A 12 44.82 -4.73 -24.22
C ILE A 12 43.58 -5.38 -23.58
N ASN A 13 43.55 -6.71 -23.57
CA ASN A 13 42.52 -7.47 -22.85
C ASN A 13 42.98 -7.69 -21.42
N ILE A 14 42.31 -7.01 -20.49
CA ILE A 14 42.52 -7.20 -19.05
C ILE A 14 41.47 -8.23 -18.60
N GLY A 15 41.87 -9.20 -17.79
CA GLY A 15 40.98 -10.22 -17.23
C GLY A 15 40.03 -9.67 -16.16
N ASP A 16 39.54 -10.54 -15.28
CA ASP A 16 38.68 -10.10 -14.17
C ASP A 16 39.45 -9.21 -13.18
N ILE A 17 38.87 -8.05 -12.88
CA ILE A 17 39.41 -7.05 -11.93
C ILE A 17 38.51 -6.87 -10.70
N SER A 18 37.48 -7.69 -10.53
CA SER A 18 36.46 -7.60 -9.48
C SER A 18 37.02 -7.63 -8.05
N SER A 19 38.19 -8.21 -7.83
CA SER A 19 38.83 -8.32 -6.50
C SER A 19 39.68 -7.11 -6.10
N ILE A 20 39.85 -6.11 -6.96
CA ILE A 20 40.64 -4.91 -6.65
C ILE A 20 39.77 -3.92 -5.86
N SER A 21 39.91 -3.91 -4.53
CA SER A 21 39.28 -2.88 -3.68
C SER A 21 40.30 -1.82 -3.25
N GLY A 22 40.04 -0.53 -3.52
CA GLY A 22 40.79 0.58 -2.95
C GLY A 22 41.99 1.12 -3.75
N GLY A 23 42.00 0.98 -5.09
CA GLY A 23 43.01 1.56 -5.98
C GLY A 23 42.44 2.57 -6.99
N THR A 24 43.31 3.21 -7.77
CA THR A 24 42.92 4.15 -8.85
C THR A 24 43.24 3.56 -10.22
N ILE A 25 42.27 3.56 -11.13
CA ILE A 25 42.45 3.20 -12.55
C ILE A 25 42.41 4.51 -13.35
N ASN A 26 43.52 4.85 -14.01
CA ASN A 26 43.61 6.05 -14.86
C ASN A 26 43.41 5.66 -16.33
N ILE A 27 42.37 6.20 -16.96
CA ILE A 27 42.07 6.00 -18.39
C ILE A 27 42.16 7.38 -19.05
N SER A 28 43.21 7.59 -19.85
CA SER A 28 43.55 8.88 -20.45
C SER A 28 42.86 9.18 -21.79
N GLY A 29 41.92 8.34 -22.20
CA GLY A 29 41.11 8.52 -23.40
C GLY A 29 40.37 7.23 -23.80
N GLY A 30 39.09 7.35 -24.16
CA GLY A 30 38.20 6.24 -24.52
C GLY A 30 36.88 6.26 -23.76
N ASP A 31 35.88 5.52 -24.24
CA ASP A 31 34.59 5.35 -23.56
C ASP A 31 34.70 4.25 -22.50
N ILE A 32 34.26 4.54 -21.28
CA ILE A 32 34.05 3.53 -20.23
C ILE A 32 32.61 3.05 -20.34
N GLN A 33 32.40 1.85 -20.87
CA GLN A 33 31.08 1.22 -20.83
C GLN A 33 30.91 0.53 -19.49
N GLN A 34 30.31 1.23 -18.54
CA GLN A 34 29.86 0.65 -17.28
C GLN A 34 28.49 0.00 -17.53
N ASP A 35 28.40 -1.31 -17.29
CA ASP A 35 27.13 -2.03 -17.41
C ASP A 35 26.06 -1.32 -16.56
N SER A 36 24.93 -0.98 -17.18
CA SER A 36 23.88 -0.24 -16.48
C SER A 36 23.38 -1.11 -15.32
N ARG A 37 23.42 -0.58 -14.09
CA ARG A 37 22.83 -1.25 -12.93
C ARG A 37 21.32 -1.32 -13.16
N THR A 38 20.79 -2.48 -13.53
CA THR A 38 19.35 -2.68 -13.63
C THR A 38 18.77 -2.76 -12.22
N ILE A 39 17.85 -1.84 -11.91
CA ILE A 39 17.21 -1.78 -10.60
C ILE A 39 15.74 -2.15 -10.76
N HIS A 40 15.39 -3.31 -10.22
CA HIS A 40 14.02 -3.81 -10.18
C HIS A 40 13.42 -3.47 -8.82
N THR A 41 12.52 -2.50 -8.76
CA THR A 41 11.93 -2.06 -7.49
C THR A 41 10.64 -2.82 -7.13
N GLU A 42 10.15 -3.70 -8.01
CA GLU A 42 8.95 -4.55 -7.85
C GLU A 42 7.71 -3.83 -7.23
N GLY A 43 7.62 -2.50 -7.40
CA GLY A 43 6.53 -1.67 -6.85
C GLY A 43 6.91 -0.69 -5.73
N GLY A 44 8.20 -0.50 -5.42
CA GLY A 44 8.70 0.50 -4.45
C GLY A 44 9.40 1.70 -5.09
N SER A 45 9.83 2.66 -4.25
CA SER A 45 10.64 3.80 -4.68
C SER A 45 12.13 3.52 -4.55
N TYR A 46 12.88 3.84 -5.61
CA TYR A 46 14.34 3.84 -5.60
C TYR A 46 14.86 5.27 -5.62
N ILE A 47 15.88 5.54 -4.80
CA ILE A 47 16.55 6.84 -4.75
C ILE A 47 18.05 6.61 -4.72
N GLU A 48 18.71 7.13 -5.75
CA GLU A 48 20.16 7.01 -5.91
C GLU A 48 20.95 8.03 -5.06
N GLY A 49 20.27 9.05 -4.51
CA GLY A 49 20.87 10.16 -3.77
C GLY A 49 20.12 10.57 -2.50
N ASN A 50 20.42 11.78 -1.99
CA ASN A 50 19.88 12.28 -0.72
C ASN A 50 18.42 12.72 -0.85
N VAL A 51 17.61 12.40 0.17
CA VAL A 51 16.26 12.95 0.37
C VAL A 51 16.27 13.90 1.56
N ASN A 52 15.66 15.07 1.38
CA ASN A 52 15.32 15.97 2.47
C ASN A 52 13.83 16.31 2.39
N THR A 53 13.04 15.85 3.35
CA THR A 53 11.58 16.03 3.33
C THR A 53 11.11 17.31 4.03
N GLY A 54 12.01 18.07 4.66
CA GLY A 54 11.67 19.35 5.29
C GLY A 54 10.61 19.28 6.40
N GLY A 55 10.32 18.09 6.94
CA GLY A 55 9.27 17.86 7.95
C GLY A 55 8.04 17.10 7.46
N GLY A 56 8.00 16.68 6.18
CA GLY A 56 6.95 15.80 5.64
C GLY A 56 7.39 14.34 5.45
N ASP A 57 6.49 13.52 4.91
CA ASP A 57 6.75 12.10 4.65
C ASP A 57 7.20 11.85 3.21
N PHE A 58 8.21 10.99 3.05
CA PHE A 58 8.53 10.34 1.78
C PHE A 58 7.98 8.92 1.81
N VAL A 59 7.13 8.59 0.84
CA VAL A 59 6.39 7.33 0.77
C VAL A 59 6.42 6.78 -0.64
N GLY A 60 6.61 5.45 -0.75
CA GLY A 60 6.82 4.83 -2.04
C GLY A 60 5.54 4.54 -2.81
N ARG A 61 4.76 3.55 -2.36
CA ARG A 61 3.56 3.12 -3.08
C ARG A 61 2.26 3.72 -2.53
N ASP A 62 2.10 3.76 -1.21
CA ASP A 62 0.85 4.23 -0.60
C ASP A 62 1.17 5.09 0.63
N LYS A 63 0.73 6.36 0.63
CA LYS A 63 0.58 7.16 1.85
C LYS A 63 -0.87 7.16 2.25
N ILE A 64 -1.15 6.74 3.47
CA ILE A 64 -2.45 6.96 4.07
C ILE A 64 -2.26 7.99 5.17
N SER A 65 -2.75 9.20 4.93
CA SER A 65 -2.69 10.30 5.88
C SER A 65 -4.05 10.40 6.58
N PHE A 66 -4.02 10.42 7.91
CA PHE A 66 -5.22 10.45 8.73
C PHE A 66 -5.15 11.69 9.63
N ASP A 67 -5.94 12.72 9.33
CA ASP A 67 -6.08 13.87 10.22
C ASP A 67 -6.73 13.39 11.51
N THR A 68 -5.97 13.42 12.60
CA THR A 68 -6.28 12.77 13.89
C THR A 68 -7.42 13.44 14.67
N GLU A 69 -8.19 14.35 14.06
CA GLU A 69 -9.18 15.18 14.77
C GLU A 69 -10.64 14.72 14.65
N MET A 70 -10.94 13.58 14.02
CA MET A 70 -12.31 13.02 14.02
C MET A 70 -12.43 11.80 14.94
N ASN A 71 -12.74 12.08 16.22
CA ASN A 71 -13.16 11.09 17.23
C ASN A 71 -14.40 10.30 16.75
N GLY A 72 -14.20 9.15 16.12
CA GLY A 72 -15.26 8.17 15.80
C GLY A 72 -15.02 7.40 14.50
N ILE A 73 -14.54 8.08 13.45
CA ILE A 73 -14.49 7.51 12.08
C ILE A 73 -13.26 6.60 11.88
N PHE A 74 -12.11 6.91 12.49
CA PHE A 74 -10.86 6.11 12.42
C PHE A 74 -10.91 4.72 13.09
N THR A 75 -12.09 4.26 13.50
CA THR A 75 -12.21 3.00 14.23
C THR A 75 -12.42 1.79 13.32
N LEU A 76 -12.98 1.96 12.12
CA LEU A 76 -13.38 0.82 11.29
C LEU A 76 -12.22 0.13 10.60
N SER A 77 -11.32 0.90 9.95
CA SER A 77 -10.15 0.32 9.30
C SER A 77 -9.20 -0.31 10.30
N ILE A 78 -9.03 0.29 11.49
CA ILE A 78 -8.26 -0.30 12.59
C ILE A 78 -8.93 -1.57 13.12
N LEU A 79 -10.25 -1.56 13.29
CA LEU A 79 -11.01 -2.74 13.73
C LEU A 79 -10.83 -3.90 12.73
N ILE A 80 -11.05 -3.64 11.44
CA ILE A 80 -10.94 -4.66 10.39
C ILE A 80 -9.50 -5.18 10.32
N GLN A 81 -8.48 -4.32 10.35
CA GLN A 81 -7.08 -4.74 10.38
C GLN A 81 -6.75 -5.65 11.57
N ARG A 82 -7.25 -5.32 12.77
CA ARG A 82 -7.03 -6.14 13.97
C ARG A 82 -7.68 -7.51 13.84
N LEU A 83 -8.88 -7.58 13.29
CA LEU A 83 -9.60 -8.84 13.07
C LEU A 83 -8.90 -9.70 12.01
N ILE A 84 -8.43 -9.09 10.92
CA ILE A 84 -7.60 -9.77 9.91
C ILE A 84 -6.31 -10.30 10.54
N ALA A 85 -5.60 -9.49 11.32
CA ALA A 85 -4.34 -9.89 11.94
C ALA A 85 -4.50 -11.01 12.98
N ALA A 86 -5.68 -11.15 13.59
CA ALA A 86 -5.99 -12.24 14.50
C ALA A 86 -6.25 -13.57 13.78
N ARG A 87 -6.43 -13.58 12.46
CA ARG A 87 -6.64 -14.80 11.68
C ARG A 87 -5.31 -15.45 11.30
N GLN A 88 -5.22 -16.75 11.56
CA GLN A 88 -4.00 -17.53 11.29
C GLN A 88 -3.83 -17.88 9.79
N SER A 89 -4.90 -17.81 8.99
CA SER A 89 -4.91 -18.35 7.62
C SER A 89 -5.73 -17.51 6.64
N ILE A 90 -5.41 -16.23 6.50
CA ILE A 90 -5.98 -15.39 5.44
C ILE A 90 -5.02 -15.31 4.25
N SER A 91 -5.54 -15.42 3.03
CA SER A 91 -4.70 -15.25 1.84
C SER A 91 -4.31 -13.76 1.65
N PRO A 92 -3.18 -13.46 0.99
CA PRO A 92 -2.81 -12.08 0.67
C PRO A 92 -3.87 -11.35 -0.16
N GLU A 93 -4.50 -12.04 -1.11
CA GLU A 93 -5.55 -11.51 -1.99
C GLU A 93 -6.80 -11.13 -1.19
N GLU A 94 -7.28 -12.03 -0.33
CA GLU A 94 -8.45 -11.79 0.54
C GLU A 94 -8.18 -10.66 1.53
N LYS A 95 -6.96 -10.57 2.06
CA LYS A 95 -6.52 -9.46 2.90
C LYS A 95 -6.59 -8.13 2.14
N ASP A 96 -6.09 -8.08 0.91
CA ASP A 96 -6.09 -6.87 0.11
C ASP A 96 -7.53 -6.45 -0.24
N ASP A 97 -8.39 -7.39 -0.63
CA ASP A 97 -9.81 -7.15 -0.91
C ASP A 97 -10.55 -6.58 0.31
N LEU A 98 -10.36 -7.18 1.49
CA LEU A 98 -10.95 -6.68 2.74
C LEU A 98 -10.43 -5.29 3.09
N MET A 99 -9.15 -5.01 2.85
CA MET A 99 -8.55 -3.71 3.14
C MET A 99 -9.04 -2.62 2.20
N VAL A 100 -9.21 -2.92 0.91
CA VAL A 100 -9.83 -2.01 -0.06
C VAL A 100 -11.25 -1.72 0.37
N LEU A 101 -12.04 -2.76 0.67
CA LEU A 101 -13.42 -2.61 1.10
C LEU A 101 -13.56 -1.84 2.42
N ALA A 102 -12.63 -2.02 3.36
CA ALA A 102 -12.58 -1.30 4.63
C ALA A 102 -12.42 0.21 4.43
N LYS A 103 -11.48 0.63 3.58
CA LYS A 103 -11.25 2.06 3.25
C LYS A 103 -12.47 2.68 2.60
N ASP A 104 -13.05 1.94 1.68
CA ASP A 104 -14.24 2.32 0.94
C ASP A 104 -15.47 2.49 1.84
N LEU A 105 -15.61 1.63 2.84
CA LEU A 105 -16.66 1.73 3.86
C LEU A 105 -16.38 2.91 4.81
N GLU A 106 -15.14 3.09 5.24
CA GLU A 106 -14.72 4.19 6.11
C GLU A 106 -14.98 5.55 5.45
N TYR A 107 -14.69 5.69 4.16
CA TYR A 107 -15.02 6.88 3.39
C TYR A 107 -16.52 7.18 3.43
N GLU A 108 -17.35 6.18 3.11
CA GLU A 108 -18.80 6.35 3.06
C GLU A 108 -19.40 6.67 4.43
N VAL A 109 -18.92 5.99 5.49
CA VAL A 109 -19.31 6.29 6.87
C VAL A 109 -18.86 7.69 7.29
N GLY A 110 -17.70 8.14 6.82
CA GLY A 110 -17.18 9.48 7.05
C GLY A 110 -18.04 10.60 6.45
N LEU A 111 -18.86 10.30 5.44
CA LEU A 111 -19.86 11.26 4.91
C LEU A 111 -21.00 11.52 5.89
N GLY A 112 -21.17 10.69 6.92
CA GLY A 112 -22.12 10.92 8.00
C GLY A 112 -23.56 10.96 7.52
N GLU A 113 -24.22 12.12 7.64
CA GLU A 113 -25.60 12.32 7.17
C GLU A 113 -25.70 12.45 5.64
N MET A 114 -24.57 12.68 4.95
CA MET A 114 -24.50 12.73 3.48
C MET A 114 -24.19 11.36 2.86
N ALA A 115 -24.05 10.32 3.67
CA ALA A 115 -23.76 8.97 3.19
C ALA A 115 -24.92 8.43 2.32
N ASP A 116 -24.57 7.72 1.26
CA ASP A 116 -25.52 7.01 0.42
C ASP A 116 -25.87 5.66 1.05
N GLU A 117 -27.15 5.49 1.44
CA GLU A 117 -27.62 4.25 2.06
C GLU A 117 -27.39 3.01 1.17
N GLY A 118 -27.49 3.19 -0.15
CA GLY A 118 -27.29 2.12 -1.14
C GLY A 118 -25.84 1.67 -1.22
N ASN A 119 -24.90 2.62 -1.21
CA ASN A 119 -23.47 2.34 -1.18
C ASN A 119 -23.06 1.68 0.13
N LEU A 120 -23.48 2.21 1.28
CA LEU A 120 -23.23 1.60 2.59
C LEU A 120 -23.75 0.15 2.63
N ALA A 121 -25.02 -0.06 2.27
CA ALA A 121 -25.62 -1.40 2.28
C ALA A 121 -24.90 -2.36 1.32
N ARG A 122 -24.53 -1.88 0.13
CA ARG A 122 -23.75 -2.67 -0.83
C ARG A 122 -22.42 -3.09 -0.22
N ARG A 123 -21.64 -2.16 0.31
CA ARG A 123 -20.32 -2.42 0.90
C ARG A 123 -20.40 -3.39 2.08
N LEU A 124 -21.37 -3.22 2.97
CA LEU A 124 -21.61 -4.13 4.09
C LEU A 124 -22.00 -5.54 3.61
N ARG A 125 -22.81 -5.67 2.55
CA ARG A 125 -23.11 -6.98 1.96
C ARG A 125 -21.90 -7.64 1.34
N PHE A 126 -21.05 -6.88 0.64
CA PHE A 126 -19.79 -7.40 0.11
C PHE A 126 -18.87 -7.86 1.24
N LEU A 127 -18.83 -7.09 2.34
CA LEU A 127 -18.03 -7.45 3.50
C LEU A 127 -18.50 -8.77 4.11
N GLY A 128 -19.81 -8.98 4.24
CA GLY A 128 -20.36 -10.25 4.72
C GLY A 128 -20.13 -11.44 3.79
N LYS A 129 -19.94 -11.22 2.48
CA LYS A 129 -19.59 -12.28 1.53
C LYS A 129 -18.13 -12.70 1.64
N LEU A 130 -17.24 -11.74 1.88
CA LEU A 130 -15.81 -12.01 2.10
C LEU A 130 -15.59 -12.60 3.48
N ASP A 131 -16.13 -11.93 4.49
CA ASP A 131 -15.91 -12.28 5.88
C ASP A 131 -17.15 -11.96 6.75
N PRO A 132 -17.95 -12.99 7.07
CA PRO A 132 -19.13 -12.83 7.92
C PRO A 132 -18.80 -12.37 9.36
N GLU A 133 -17.66 -12.77 9.92
CA GLU A 133 -17.30 -12.42 11.30
C GLU A 133 -16.85 -10.96 11.38
N ILE A 134 -16.07 -10.50 10.40
CA ILE A 134 -15.68 -9.10 10.32
C ILE A 134 -16.90 -8.22 10.09
N LEU A 135 -17.86 -8.65 9.25
CA LEU A 135 -19.12 -7.92 9.08
C LEU A 135 -19.83 -7.74 10.42
N LEU A 136 -19.99 -8.80 11.22
CA LEU A 136 -20.66 -8.72 12.51
C LEU A 136 -20.01 -7.70 13.45
N ALA A 137 -18.67 -7.73 13.56
CA ALA A 137 -17.95 -6.79 14.41
C ALA A 137 -18.10 -5.33 13.92
N VAL A 138 -18.06 -5.12 12.60
CA VAL A 138 -18.28 -3.80 11.99
C VAL A 138 -19.70 -3.30 12.25
N LEU A 139 -20.72 -4.14 12.06
CA LEU A 139 -22.11 -3.79 12.33
C LEU A 139 -22.33 -3.42 13.79
N GLN A 140 -21.80 -4.22 14.73
CA GLN A 140 -21.84 -3.92 16.17
C GLN A 140 -21.23 -2.56 16.48
N LYS A 141 -20.11 -2.23 15.84
CA LYS A 141 -19.46 -0.93 16.03
C LYS A 141 -20.30 0.22 15.47
N LEU A 142 -20.94 0.03 14.31
CA LEU A 142 -21.74 1.07 13.66
C LEU A 142 -23.05 1.37 14.41
N VAL A 143 -23.60 0.39 15.13
CA VAL A 143 -24.81 0.59 15.95
C VAL A 143 -24.52 1.05 17.38
N ASP A 144 -23.26 0.98 17.83
CA ASP A 144 -22.82 1.46 19.14
C ASP A 144 -23.12 2.97 19.30
N PRO A 145 -24.03 3.37 20.20
CA PRO A 145 -24.35 4.78 20.41
C PRO A 145 -23.13 5.61 20.85
N ALA A 146 -22.17 4.98 21.55
CA ALA A 146 -20.94 5.64 21.99
C ALA A 146 -19.94 5.89 20.86
N ALA A 147 -20.12 5.27 19.69
CA ALA A 147 -19.24 5.45 18.54
C ALA A 147 -19.50 6.76 17.75
N GLY A 148 -20.61 7.45 18.01
CA GLY A 148 -20.88 8.78 17.45
C GLY A 148 -21.23 8.80 15.95
N PHE A 149 -21.57 7.66 15.34
CA PHE A 149 -21.98 7.62 13.93
C PHE A 149 -23.35 8.29 13.70
N SER A 150 -23.50 8.84 12.48
CA SER A 150 -24.72 9.50 12.00
C SER A 150 -25.94 8.58 12.05
N SER A 151 -27.13 9.18 12.01
CA SER A 151 -28.39 8.44 12.04
C SER A 151 -28.60 7.60 10.78
N VAL A 152 -28.12 8.08 9.63
CA VAL A 152 -28.14 7.36 8.34
C VAL A 152 -27.29 6.10 8.41
N VAL A 153 -26.02 6.23 8.84
CA VAL A 153 -25.09 5.10 8.98
C VAL A 153 -25.66 4.05 9.94
N ARG A 154 -26.15 4.50 11.10
CA ARG A 154 -26.72 3.61 12.13
C ARG A 154 -27.92 2.84 11.60
N ARG A 155 -28.85 3.53 10.92
CA ARG A 155 -30.05 2.92 10.34
C ARG A 155 -29.70 1.83 9.32
N VAL A 156 -28.71 2.07 8.46
CA VAL A 156 -28.27 1.07 7.48
C VAL A 156 -27.65 -0.13 8.20
N ALA A 157 -26.80 0.11 9.19
CA ALA A 157 -26.20 -0.96 9.99
C ALA A 157 -27.26 -1.79 10.73
N GLU A 158 -28.26 -1.17 11.35
CA GLU A 158 -29.38 -1.86 12.01
C GLU A 158 -30.19 -2.73 11.03
N LYS A 159 -30.53 -2.19 9.85
CA LYS A 159 -31.20 -2.97 8.78
C LYS A 159 -30.38 -4.19 8.39
N MET A 160 -29.06 -4.03 8.26
CA MET A 160 -28.14 -5.10 7.90
C MET A 160 -27.99 -6.15 9.01
N SER A 161 -27.87 -5.73 10.28
CA SER A 161 -27.83 -6.62 11.44
C SER A 161 -29.09 -7.46 11.55
N ALA A 162 -30.27 -6.86 11.38
CA ALA A 162 -31.54 -7.58 11.41
C ALA A 162 -31.66 -8.63 10.29
N ALA A 163 -31.17 -8.31 9.09
CA ALA A 163 -31.12 -9.26 7.99
C ALA A 163 -30.13 -10.42 8.24
N TYR A 164 -29.07 -10.16 9.01
CA TYR A 164 -28.04 -11.15 9.30
C TYR A 164 -28.42 -12.08 10.48
N ASP A 165 -29.08 -11.55 11.52
CA ASP A 165 -29.57 -12.34 12.68
C ASP A 165 -30.81 -13.20 12.32
N GLY A 166 -31.58 -12.79 11.30
CA GLY A 166 -32.75 -13.52 10.79
C GLY A 166 -32.45 -14.62 9.78
N THR A 167 -31.20 -14.76 9.31
CA THR A 167 -30.86 -15.64 8.19
C THR A 167 -29.58 -16.41 8.46
N ARG A 168 -29.74 -17.63 9.01
CA ARG A 168 -28.89 -18.74 8.58
C ARG A 168 -29.09 -18.86 7.07
N VAL A 169 -28.15 -18.34 6.29
CA VAL A 169 -28.03 -18.65 4.86
C VAL A 169 -27.54 -20.09 4.72
#